data_AF-A0A947BX57-F1
#
_entry.id   AF-A0A947BX57-F1
#
_cell.length_a   1.000
_cell.length_b   1.000
_cell.length_c   1.000
_cell.angle_alpha   90.00
_cell.angle_beta   90.00
_cell.angle_gamma   90.00
#
_symmetry.space_group_name_H-M   'P 1'
#
loop_
_entity.id
_entity.type
_entity.pdbx_description
1 polymer ?
#
loop_
_entity_poly.entity_id
_entity_poly.type
_entity_poly.pdbx_seq_one_letter_code
_entity_poly.pdbx_strand_id
1 'polypeptide(L)'
;MKIRRLLKTAVPALLSIFVVACGGDMSDLQEYIADVKQRPGGRIEPLPQIKPYETFRYRADNMRSPFMPDQREASSGKPTGPTPIENRNKEYLEQFPLDTLSMVGTLAREGKTYGLLQTADGLVHRVVPG
;
A
#
# COMPACT_ATOMS: atom_id res chain seq x y z
N MET A 1 77.68 -44.78 -24.52
CA MET A 1 76.26 -44.82 -24.97
C MET A 1 75.24 -45.24 -23.90
N LYS A 2 75.61 -46.01 -22.85
CA LYS A 2 74.67 -46.49 -21.81
C LYS A 2 74.16 -45.38 -20.87
N ILE A 3 75.03 -44.45 -20.45
CA ILE A 3 74.69 -43.32 -19.54
C ILE A 3 73.66 -42.35 -20.14
N ARG A 4 73.78 -42.03 -21.44
CA ARG A 4 72.79 -41.17 -22.14
C ARG A 4 71.42 -41.82 -22.36
N ARG A 5 71.33 -43.16 -22.32
CA ARG A 5 70.04 -43.88 -22.37
C ARG A 5 69.39 -43.95 -20.98
N LEU A 6 70.18 -44.18 -19.93
CA LEU A 6 69.74 -44.13 -18.53
C LEU A 6 69.22 -42.75 -18.12
N LEU A 7 69.88 -41.66 -18.55
CA LEU A 7 69.44 -40.30 -18.26
C LEU A 7 68.11 -39.96 -18.96
N LYS A 8 67.89 -40.47 -20.18
CA LYS A 8 66.66 -40.25 -20.95
C LYS A 8 65.44 -40.98 -20.39
N THR A 9 65.63 -42.10 -19.69
CA THR A 9 64.53 -42.83 -19.01
C THR A 9 64.34 -42.38 -17.57
N ALA A 10 65.38 -41.88 -16.90
CA ALA A 10 65.30 -41.39 -15.52
C ALA A 10 64.56 -40.05 -15.41
N VAL A 11 64.71 -39.14 -16.38
CA VAL A 11 64.03 -37.84 -16.39
C VAL A 11 62.50 -37.95 -16.41
N PRO A 12 61.86 -38.74 -17.31
CA PRO A 12 60.40 -38.87 -17.29
C PRO A 12 59.91 -39.62 -16.05
N ALA A 13 60.68 -40.61 -15.54
CA ALA A 13 60.33 -41.34 -14.31
C ALA A 13 60.35 -40.43 -13.07
N LEU A 14 61.35 -39.55 -12.96
CA LEU A 14 61.44 -38.55 -11.90
C LEU A 14 60.31 -37.52 -12.00
N LEU A 15 59.97 -37.08 -13.23
CA LEU A 15 58.87 -36.16 -13.47
C LEU A 15 57.51 -36.75 -13.07
N SER A 16 57.26 -38.04 -13.35
CA SER A 16 56.03 -38.72 -12.93
C SER A 16 55.89 -38.83 -11.40
N ILE A 17 56.99 -38.95 -10.65
CA ILE A 17 56.96 -38.96 -9.18
C ILE A 17 56.58 -37.57 -8.64
N PHE A 18 57.09 -36.50 -9.26
CA PHE A 18 56.76 -35.13 -8.85
C PHE A 18 55.28 -34.75 -9.09
N VAL A 19 54.61 -35.36 -10.06
CA VAL A 19 53.17 -35.11 -10.32
C VAL A 19 52.27 -35.76 -9.27
N VAL A 20 52.66 -36.90 -8.70
CA VAL A 20 51.88 -37.59 -7.64
C VAL A 20 51.91 -36.83 -6.31
N ALA A 21 52.97 -36.05 -6.06
CA ALA A 21 53.09 -35.23 -4.84
C ALA A 21 52.16 -34.00 -4.82
N CYS A 22 51.48 -33.67 -5.93
CA CYS A 22 50.54 -32.55 -6.02
C CYS A 22 49.08 -32.94 -5.68
N GLY A 23 48.85 -34.18 -5.24
CA GLY A 23 47.56 -34.64 -4.71
C GLY A 23 47.52 -34.47 -3.19
N GLY A 24 46.94 -33.38 -2.71
CA GLY A 24 46.75 -33.13 -1.27
C GLY A 24 45.74 -34.09 -0.64
N ASP A 25 45.86 -34.30 0.67
CA ASP A 25 44.91 -35.08 1.45
C ASP A 25 43.55 -34.35 1.54
N MET A 26 42.47 -35.05 1.19
CA MET A 26 41.09 -34.55 1.21
C MET A 26 40.22 -35.34 2.19
N SER A 27 40.85 -36.13 3.06
CA SER A 27 40.18 -36.95 4.08
C SER A 27 39.24 -36.13 4.96
N ASP A 28 39.68 -34.97 5.44
CA ASP A 28 38.90 -34.04 6.26
C ASP A 28 37.62 -33.53 5.54
N LEU A 29 37.74 -33.15 4.26
CA LEU A 29 36.59 -32.71 3.47
C LEU A 29 35.59 -33.85 3.25
N GLN A 30 36.07 -35.07 3.02
CA GLN A 30 35.23 -36.25 2.86
C GLN A 30 34.50 -36.62 4.15
N GLU A 31 35.20 -36.52 5.29
CA GLU A 31 34.63 -36.75 6.62
C GLU A 31 33.56 -35.71 6.95
N TYR A 32 33.82 -34.42 6.68
CA TYR A 32 32.84 -33.36 6.86
C TYR A 32 31.59 -33.57 5.99
N ILE A 33 31.76 -33.95 4.72
CA ILE A 33 30.62 -34.25 3.84
C ILE A 33 29.82 -35.45 4.37
N ALA A 34 30.49 -36.48 4.90
CA ALA A 34 29.83 -37.63 5.48
C ALA A 34 29.01 -37.23 6.73
N ASP A 35 29.58 -36.43 7.62
CA ASP A 35 28.89 -35.88 8.80
C ASP A 35 27.65 -35.07 8.40
N VAL A 36 27.80 -34.13 7.46
CA VAL A 36 26.69 -33.28 6.99
C VAL A 36 25.56 -34.11 6.38
N LYS A 37 25.88 -35.17 5.63
CA LYS A 37 24.88 -36.07 5.02
C LYS A 37 24.14 -36.93 6.06
N GLN A 38 24.74 -37.22 7.20
CA GLN A 38 24.10 -37.99 8.28
C GLN A 38 23.14 -37.14 9.12
N ARG A 39 23.21 -35.81 9.01
CA ARG A 39 22.30 -34.92 9.74
C ARG A 39 20.87 -35.14 9.26
N PRO A 40 19.91 -35.42 10.17
CA PRO A 40 18.53 -35.59 9.79
C PRO A 40 17.99 -34.29 9.18
N GLY A 41 17.21 -34.41 8.11
CA GLY A 41 16.52 -33.27 7.51
C GLY A 41 15.64 -32.56 8.54
N GLY A 42 15.65 -31.23 8.52
CA GLY A 42 14.77 -30.43 9.37
C GLY A 42 13.29 -30.72 9.08
N ARG A 43 12.43 -30.50 10.08
CA ARG A 43 10.99 -30.63 9.91
C ARG A 43 10.51 -29.53 8.95
N ILE A 44 10.01 -29.92 7.78
CA ILE A 44 9.36 -29.00 6.85
C ILE A 44 8.01 -28.61 7.47
N GLU A 45 7.72 -27.31 7.51
CA GLU A 45 6.40 -26.84 7.95
C GLU A 45 5.34 -27.41 7.00
N PRO A 46 4.25 -27.99 7.54
CA PRO A 46 3.18 -28.50 6.69
C PRO A 46 2.59 -27.34 5.89
N LEU A 47 2.10 -27.64 4.69
CA LEU A 47 1.39 -26.65 3.89
C LEU A 47 0.24 -26.05 4.74
N PRO A 48 0.04 -24.72 4.67
CA PRO A 48 -1.05 -24.09 5.39
C PRO A 48 -2.38 -24.67 4.91
N GLN A 49 -3.28 -24.93 5.85
CA GLN A 49 -4.62 -25.39 5.50
C GLN A 49 -5.38 -24.24 4.83
N ILE A 50 -5.93 -24.53 3.64
CA ILE A 50 -6.82 -23.59 2.95
C ILE A 50 -8.09 -23.47 3.80
N LYS A 51 -8.34 -22.27 4.33
CA LYS A 51 -9.57 -22.00 5.07
C LYS A 51 -10.75 -22.05 4.09
N PRO A 52 -11.84 -22.78 4.41
CA PRO A 52 -13.05 -22.73 3.61
C PRO A 52 -13.56 -21.29 3.48
N TYR A 53 -14.08 -20.96 2.30
CA TYR A 53 -14.76 -19.69 2.08
C TYR A 53 -16.10 -19.71 2.81
N GLU A 54 -16.29 -18.79 3.74
CA GLU A 54 -17.58 -18.55 4.39
C GLU A 54 -18.49 -17.77 3.43
N THR A 55 -19.56 -18.41 2.96
CA THR A 55 -20.52 -17.72 2.08
C THR A 55 -21.33 -16.73 2.92
N PHE A 56 -21.14 -15.43 2.70
CA PHE A 56 -22.01 -14.43 3.29
C PHE A 56 -23.32 -14.35 2.50
N ARG A 57 -24.44 -14.74 3.13
CA ARG A 57 -25.78 -14.55 2.53
C ARG A 57 -26.26 -13.14 2.84
N TYR A 58 -26.41 -12.32 1.80
CA TYR A 58 -27.02 -11.00 1.89
C TYR A 58 -28.49 -11.14 2.32
N ARG A 59 -28.83 -10.62 3.51
CA ARG A 59 -30.20 -10.65 4.09
C ARG A 59 -30.82 -9.25 4.06
N ALA A 60 -31.14 -8.76 2.87
CA ALA A 60 -31.86 -7.50 2.67
C ALA A 60 -33.24 -7.70 2.03
N ASP A 61 -33.69 -8.94 1.96
CA ASP A 61 -34.99 -9.37 1.46
C ASP A 61 -36.15 -8.66 2.16
N ASN A 62 -35.99 -8.31 3.44
CA ASN A 62 -36.99 -7.58 4.21
C ASN A 62 -36.64 -6.09 4.46
N MET A 63 -35.59 -5.56 3.81
CA MET A 63 -35.20 -4.15 3.90
C MET A 63 -35.76 -3.36 2.71
N ARG A 64 -36.09 -2.08 2.94
CA ARG A 64 -36.48 -1.18 1.86
C ARG A 64 -35.34 -1.06 0.85
N SER A 65 -35.68 -1.10 -0.44
CA SER A 65 -34.68 -0.94 -1.50
C SER A 65 -34.01 0.44 -1.43
N PRO A 66 -32.67 0.52 -1.41
CA PRO A 66 -31.92 1.78 -1.39
C PRO A 66 -32.01 2.56 -2.71
N PHE A 67 -32.57 1.96 -3.77
CA PHE A 67 -32.76 2.58 -5.08
C PHE A 67 -34.18 3.10 -5.30
N MET A 68 -35.08 2.93 -4.33
CA MET A 68 -36.36 3.62 -4.36
C MET A 68 -36.14 5.07 -3.93
N PRO A 69 -36.69 6.06 -4.66
CA PRO A 69 -36.70 7.44 -4.22
C PRO A 69 -37.23 7.52 -2.79
N ASP A 70 -36.64 8.41 -1.99
CA ASP A 70 -37.16 8.65 -0.66
C ASP A 70 -38.60 9.13 -0.80
N GLN A 71 -39.52 8.43 -0.13
CA GLN A 71 -40.88 8.91 -0.06
C GLN A 71 -40.75 9.99 0.98
N ARG A 72 -40.72 11.25 0.54
CA ARG A 72 -40.78 12.41 1.44
C ARG A 72 -41.72 12.01 2.54
N GLU A 73 -41.20 11.81 3.75
CA GLU A 73 -42.07 11.71 4.90
C GLU A 73 -42.84 13.03 4.82
N ALA A 74 -44.12 12.94 4.45
CA ALA A 74 -45.03 14.01 4.72
C ALA A 74 -45.09 14.00 6.23
N SER A 75 -44.12 14.68 6.85
CA SER A 75 -44.14 15.02 8.24
C SER A 75 -45.45 15.76 8.40
N SER A 76 -46.46 15.02 8.86
CA SER A 76 -47.76 15.54 9.25
C SER A 76 -47.63 16.48 10.45
N GLY A 77 -46.41 16.62 11.00
CA GLY A 77 -46.01 17.73 11.83
C GLY A 77 -45.69 18.96 10.98
N LYS A 78 -46.44 20.04 11.23
CA LYS A 78 -46.09 21.41 10.85
C LYS A 78 -44.57 21.60 11.05
N PRO A 79 -43.80 22.09 10.06
CA PRO A 79 -42.37 22.30 10.24
C PRO A 79 -42.17 23.23 11.43
N THR A 80 -41.66 22.68 12.54
CA THR A 80 -41.33 23.41 13.77
C THR A 80 -39.96 24.09 13.70
N GLY A 81 -39.32 24.03 12.52
CA GLY A 81 -38.07 24.71 12.25
C GLY A 81 -38.26 26.13 11.70
N PRO A 82 -37.22 26.97 11.76
CA PRO A 82 -37.23 28.29 11.16
C PRO A 82 -37.49 28.17 9.65
N THR A 83 -38.51 28.87 9.16
CA THR A 83 -38.83 28.94 7.74
C THR A 83 -38.06 30.08 7.07
N PRO A 84 -37.64 29.93 5.81
CA PRO A 84 -37.04 31.03 5.06
C PRO A 84 -37.98 32.24 4.99
N ILE A 85 -37.43 33.44 5.17
CA ILE A 85 -38.18 34.69 4.98
C ILE A 85 -38.27 34.93 3.47
N GLU A 86 -39.44 34.72 2.87
CA GLU A 86 -39.63 34.86 1.41
C GLU A 86 -39.68 36.32 0.95
N ASN A 87 -40.10 37.24 1.82
CA ASN A 87 -40.33 38.65 1.49
C ASN A 87 -39.09 39.55 1.69
N ARG A 88 -37.88 38.99 1.75
CA ARG A 88 -36.64 39.78 1.84
C ARG A 88 -35.93 39.85 0.49
N ASN A 89 -35.24 40.95 0.25
CA ASN A 89 -34.32 41.04 -0.87
C ASN A 89 -33.16 40.06 -0.64
N LYS A 90 -32.83 39.28 -1.67
CA LYS A 90 -31.67 38.38 -1.65
C LYS A 90 -30.39 39.19 -1.78
N GLU A 91 -29.37 38.81 -1.04
CA GLU A 91 -28.02 39.34 -1.17
C GLU A 91 -27.30 38.75 -2.38
N TYR A 92 -26.22 39.42 -2.82
CA TYR A 92 -25.50 39.02 -4.03
C TYR A 92 -24.94 37.59 -3.96
N LEU A 93 -24.38 37.19 -2.81
CA LEU A 93 -23.81 35.86 -2.62
C LEU A 93 -24.85 34.74 -2.60
N GLU A 94 -26.14 35.04 -2.44
CA GLU A 94 -27.22 34.05 -2.47
C GLU A 94 -27.61 33.61 -3.89
N GLN A 95 -27.04 34.26 -4.91
CA GLN A 95 -27.20 33.86 -6.31
C GLN A 95 -26.26 32.70 -6.66
N PHE A 96 -25.24 32.46 -5.84
CA PHE A 96 -24.24 31.42 -6.06
C PHE A 96 -24.57 30.19 -5.21
N PRO A 97 -24.49 28.98 -5.79
CA PRO A 97 -24.51 27.74 -5.02
C PRO A 97 -23.34 27.69 -4.01
N LEU A 98 -23.58 27.15 -2.80
CA LEU A 98 -22.58 27.14 -1.73
C LEU A 98 -21.32 26.33 -2.07
N ASP A 99 -21.45 25.32 -2.91
CA ASP A 99 -20.35 24.48 -3.42
C ASP A 99 -19.44 25.22 -4.41
N THR A 100 -19.91 26.34 -4.96
CA THR A 100 -19.10 27.20 -5.84
C THR A 100 -18.32 28.30 -5.10
N LEU A 101 -18.58 28.47 -3.80
CA LEU A 101 -17.91 29.46 -2.97
C LEU A 101 -16.67 28.85 -2.30
N SER A 102 -15.53 29.53 -2.41
CA SER A 102 -14.27 29.10 -1.79
C SER A 102 -13.79 30.13 -0.76
N MET A 103 -13.45 29.68 0.45
CA MET A 103 -12.87 30.54 1.48
C MET A 103 -11.38 30.76 1.20
N VAL A 104 -11.02 31.99 0.80
CA VAL A 104 -9.63 32.33 0.41
C VAL A 104 -8.82 32.98 1.53
N GLY A 105 -9.47 33.44 2.61
CA GLY A 105 -8.77 33.95 3.78
C GLY A 105 -9.59 34.89 4.64
N THR A 106 -8.93 35.58 5.56
CA THR A 106 -9.56 36.54 6.48
C THR A 106 -8.84 37.89 6.41
N LEU A 107 -9.60 38.97 6.46
CA LEU A 107 -9.07 40.34 6.49
C LEU A 107 -9.46 41.00 7.81
N ALA A 108 -8.47 41.41 8.60
CA ALA A 108 -8.70 42.25 9.77
C ALA A 108 -8.48 43.72 9.39
N ARG A 109 -9.51 44.56 9.56
CA ARG A 109 -9.41 46.00 9.29
C ARG A 109 -10.33 46.77 10.23
N GLU A 110 -9.82 47.87 10.79
CA GLU A 110 -10.60 48.79 11.64
C GLU A 110 -11.29 48.06 12.81
N GLY A 111 -10.60 47.08 13.42
CA GLY A 111 -11.13 46.28 14.53
C GLY A 111 -12.21 45.26 14.14
N LYS A 112 -12.50 45.08 12.85
CA LYS A 112 -13.45 44.09 12.33
C LYS A 112 -12.72 43.00 11.54
N THR A 113 -13.14 41.76 11.74
CA THR A 113 -12.65 40.60 10.98
C THR A 113 -13.66 40.23 9.91
N TYR A 114 -13.21 40.20 8.67
CA TYR A 114 -13.98 39.81 7.50
C TYR A 114 -13.50 38.45 7.00
N GLY A 115 -14.42 37.59 6.59
CA GLY A 115 -14.11 36.44 5.74
C GLY A 115 -14.01 36.87 4.28
N LEU A 116 -13.09 36.27 3.52
CA LEU A 116 -12.93 36.50 2.10
C LEU A 116 -13.39 35.24 1.35
N LEU A 117 -14.46 35.37 0.57
CA LEU A 117 -15.01 34.30 -0.25
C LEU A 117 -14.78 34.61 -1.73
N GLN A 118 -14.27 33.64 -2.48
CA GLN A 118 -14.17 33.68 -3.92
C GLN A 118 -15.38 32.97 -4.55
N THR A 119 -16.00 33.64 -5.52
CA THR A 119 -17.11 33.10 -6.32
C THR A 119 -16.61 32.33 -7.54
N ALA A 120 -17.51 31.61 -8.22
CA ALA A 120 -17.21 30.91 -9.49
C ALA A 120 -16.63 31.84 -10.56
N ASP A 121 -17.01 33.13 -10.54
CA ASP A 121 -16.53 34.15 -11.47
C ASP A 121 -15.14 34.69 -11.10
N GLY A 122 -14.53 34.16 -10.03
CA GLY A 122 -13.20 34.52 -9.56
C GLY A 122 -13.14 35.79 -8.70
N LEU A 123 -14.28 36.47 -8.47
CA LEU A 123 -14.37 37.67 -7.66
C LEU A 123 -14.34 37.34 -6.16
N VAL A 124 -13.59 38.15 -5.40
CA VAL A 124 -13.46 38.00 -3.94
C VAL A 124 -14.37 38.99 -3.22
N HIS A 125 -15.27 38.47 -2.40
CA HIS A 125 -16.23 39.20 -1.59
C HIS A 125 -15.88 39.12 -0.11
N ARG A 126 -16.18 40.20 0.62
CA ARG A 126 -16.01 40.26 2.08
C ARG A 126 -17.33 39.90 2.75
N VAL A 127 -17.28 39.00 3.72
CA VAL A 127 -18.42 38.58 4.53
C VAL A 127 -18.15 38.80 6.01
N VAL A 128 -19.21 39.05 6.78
CA VAL A 128 -19.18 39.15 8.24
C VAL A 128 -20.17 38.14 8.83
N PRO A 129 -19.97 37.69 10.07
CA PRO A 129 -20.99 36.93 10.78
C PRO A 129 -22.31 37.73 10.82
N GLY A 130 -23.41 37.07 10.43
CA GLY A 130 -24.76 37.64 10.44
C GLY A 130 -25.40 37.63 11.83
#